data_AF-A0A3B8WCB7-F1
#
_entry.id   AF-A0A3B8WCB7-F1
#
_cell.length_a   1.000
_cell.length_b   1.000
_cell.length_c   1.000
_cell.angle_alpha   90.00
_cell.angle_beta   90.00
_cell.angle_gamma   90.00
#
_symmetry.space_group_name_H-M   'P 1'
#
loop_
_entity.id
_entity.type
_entity.pdbx_description
1 polymer ?
#
loop_
_entity_poly.entity_id
_entity_poly.type
_entity_poly.pdbx_seq_one_letter_code
_entity_poly.pdbx_strand_id
1 'polypeptide(L)' 'AMACDIRIAEEHAQVALPEASVGLLPCAGGTQNLPWLVGEGWAKRMILC' A
#
# COMPACT_ATOMS: atom_id res chain seq x y z
N ALA A 1 -7.63 3.00 -5.07
CA ALA A 1 -7.38 3.87 -3.91
C ALA A 1 -6.11 4.72 -4.08
N MET A 2 -4.93 4.11 -4.32
CA MET A 2 -3.67 4.89 -4.34
C MET A 2 -3.52 5.85 -5.54
N ALA A 3 -4.17 5.57 -6.67
CA ALA A 3 -4.14 6.44 -7.86
C ALA A 3 -5.09 7.64 -7.77
N CYS A 4 -5.93 7.74 -6.74
CA CYS A 4 -6.86 8.84 -6.55
C CYS A 4 -6.16 10.03 -5.90
N ASP A 5 -6.57 11.25 -6.25
CA ASP A 5 -6.04 12.48 -5.64
C ASP A 5 -6.38 12.57 -4.15
N ILE A 6 -7.64 12.26 -3.81
CA ILE A 6 -8.17 12.28 -2.44
C ILE A 6 -8.56 10.87 -2.03
N ARG A 7 -8.30 10.54 -0.76
CA ARG A 7 -8.71 9.30 -0.11
C ARG A 7 -9.44 9.66 1.18
N ILE A 8 -10.63 9.11 1.35
CA ILE A 8 -11.41 9.19 2.57
C ILE A 8 -11.62 7.76 3.03
N ALA A 9 -11.34 7.48 4.30
CA ALA A 9 -11.49 6.17 4.90
C ALA A 9 -12.23 6.31 6.23
N GLU A 10 -13.15 5.39 6.49
CA GLU A 10 -13.76 5.22 7.81
C GLU A 10 -12.72 4.77 8.84
N GLU A 11 -12.93 5.08 10.12
CA GLU A 11 -11.98 4.74 11.19
C GLU A 11 -11.70 3.23 11.31
N HIS A 12 -12.65 2.39 10.88
CA HIS A 12 -12.56 0.93 10.95
C HIS A 12 -12.03 0.28 9.65
N ALA A 13 -11.70 1.07 8.62
CA ALA A 13 -11.22 0.54 7.35
C ALA A 13 -9.82 -0.07 7.50
N GLN A 14 -9.62 -1.24 6.90
CA GLN A 14 -8.32 -1.92 6.85
C GLN A 14 -7.76 -1.87 5.42
N VAL A 15 -6.48 -1.55 5.30
CA VAL A 15 -5.76 -1.44 4.02
C VAL A 15 -4.41 -2.13 4.10
N ALA A 16 -4.08 -2.93 3.09
CA ALA A 16 -2.84 -3.70 3.01
C ALA A 16 -2.44 -3.97 1.55
N LEU A 17 -1.18 -4.37 1.35
CA LEU A 17 -0.67 -4.96 0.10
C LEU A 17 -0.18 -6.39 0.38
N PRO A 18 -1.08 -7.40 0.40
CA PRO A 18 -0.76 -8.75 0.85
C PRO A 18 -0.03 -9.59 -0.21
N GLU A 19 0.28 -9.05 -1.39
CA GLU A 19 0.86 -9.81 -2.50
C GLU A 19 2.16 -10.53 -2.10
N ALA A 20 3.01 -9.89 -1.29
CA ALA A 20 4.27 -10.50 -0.85
C ALA A 20 4.07 -11.74 0.02
N SER A 21 2.97 -11.82 0.77
CA SER A 21 2.65 -12.99 1.60
C SER A 21 2.44 -14.26 0.79
N VAL A 22 2.11 -14.12 -0.50
CA VAL A 22 1.92 -15.22 -1.46
C VAL A 22 3.03 -15.25 -2.52
N GLY A 23 4.15 -14.57 -2.29
CA GLY A 23 5.30 -14.53 -3.20
C GLY A 23 5.09 -13.69 -4.46
N LEU A 24 4.09 -12.80 -4.45
CA LEU A 24 3.79 -11.90 -5.56
C LEU A 24 4.27 -10.49 -5.28
N LEU A 25 4.60 -9.77 -6.34
CA LEU A 25 4.89 -8.34 -6.27
C LEU A 25 3.58 -7.54 -6.39
N PRO A 26 3.41 -6.42 -5.65
CA PRO A 26 2.32 -5.48 -5.89
C PRO A 26 2.45 -4.78 -7.25
N CYS A 27 1.84 -5.37 -8.29
CA CYS A 27 2.10 -5.02 -9.70
C CYS A 27 1.20 -3.91 -10.30
N ALA A 28 0.29 -3.31 -9.55
CA ALA A 28 -0.59 -2.23 -10.05
C ALA A 28 -0.17 -0.84 -9.53
N GLY A 29 1.12 -0.55 -9.60
CA GLY A 29 1.68 0.69 -9.04
C GLY A 29 1.82 0.68 -7.52
N GLY A 30 1.61 -0.45 -6.84
CA GLY A 30 1.64 -0.52 -5.37
C GLY A 30 3.03 -0.23 -4.79
N THR A 31 4.07 -0.68 -5.48
CA THR A 31 5.47 -0.42 -5.11
C THR A 31 5.93 1.01 -5.45
N GLN A 32 5.18 1.76 -6.26
CA GLN A 32 5.49 3.13 -6.66
C GLN A 32 4.68 4.14 -5.83
N ASN A 33 3.37 3.97 -5.81
CA ASN A 33 2.45 4.90 -5.20
C ASN A 33 2.53 4.84 -3.66
N LEU A 34 2.62 3.65 -3.07
CA LEU A 34 2.65 3.55 -1.60
C LEU A 34 3.81 4.32 -0.96
N PRO A 35 5.09 4.19 -1.39
CA PRO A 35 6.17 4.97 -0.79
C PRO A 35 6.04 6.49 -1.02
N TRP A 36 5.38 6.95 -2.09
CA TRP A 36 5.05 8.37 -2.25
C TRP A 36 4.01 8.87 -1.25
N LEU A 37 3.12 7.98 -0.80
CA LEU A 37 2.01 8.33 0.10
C LEU A 37 2.38 8.25 1.58
N VAL A 38 3.13 7.23 1.98
CA VAL A 38 3.43 6.95 3.40
C VAL A 38 4.92 6.97 3.73
N GLY A 39 5.78 7.22 2.74
CA GLY A 39 7.23 7.12 2.87
C GLY A 39 7.74 5.67 2.81
N GLU A 40 9.04 5.50 2.55
CA GLU A 40 9.63 4.17 2.34
C GLU A 40 9.51 3.24 3.55
N GLY A 41 9.68 3.75 4.77
CA GLY A 41 9.67 2.93 5.99
C GLY A 41 8.31 2.24 6.20
N TRP A 42 7.23 3.02 6.11
CA TRP A 42 5.87 2.49 6.20
C TRP A 42 5.51 1.62 5.00
N ALA A 43 5.92 2.00 3.79
CA ALA A 43 5.66 1.19 2.60
C ALA A 43 6.30 -0.20 2.72
N LYS A 44 7.56 -0.29 3.16
CA LYS A 44 8.24 -1.56 3.42
C LYS A 44 7.52 -2.37 4.49
N ARG A 45 7.09 -1.73 5.58
CA ARG A 45 6.32 -2.40 6.64
C ARG A 45 5.00 -2.97 6.11
N MET A 46 4.25 -2.24 5.30
CA MET A 46 2.95 -2.69 4.79
C MET A 46 3.05 -3.75 3.67
N ILE A 47 4.17 -3.80 2.95
CA ILE A 47 4.40 -4.76 1.86
C ILE A 47 5.09 -6.03 2.38
N LEU A 48 6.02 -5.91 3.33
CA LEU A 48 6.92 -7.01 3.73
C LEU A 48 6.61 -7.63 5.10
N CYS A 49 5.72 -7.04 5.90
CA CYS A 49 5.33 -7.54 7.22
C CYS A 49 3.82 -7.80 7.26
#